data_AF-A0A5C4LCF5-F1
#
_entry.id   AF-A0A5C4LCF5-F1
#
_cell.length_a   1.000
_cell.length_b   1.000
_cell.length_c   1.000
_cell.angle_alpha   90.00
_cell.angle_beta   90.00
_cell.angle_gamma   90.00
#
_symmetry.space_group_name_H-M   'P 1'
#
loop_
_entity.id
_entity.type
_entity.pdbx_description
1 polymer ?
#
loop_
_entity_poly.entity_id
_entity_poly.type
_entity_poly.pdbx_seq_one_letter_code
_entity_poly.pdbx_strand_id
1 'polypeptide(L)'
;MTGGEAYKVKLVTDDALDAAISAFLTDPSKPVMIEVRKGSIDVAAAVLVHQWSADELAVEDATPARRRNAVKTAVLLATVG
;
A
#
# COMPACT_ATOMS: atom_id res chain seq x y z
N MET A 1 12.45 6.31 -6.92
CA MET A 1 11.26 7.18 -6.73
C MET A 1 10.34 6.53 -5.71
N THR A 2 9.53 7.30 -5.00
CA THR A 2 8.52 6.77 -4.07
C THR A 2 7.22 6.42 -4.79
N GLY A 3 6.37 5.61 -4.16
CA GLY A 3 5.00 5.37 -4.62
C GLY A 3 4.18 6.65 -4.71
N GLY A 4 4.42 7.62 -3.82
CA GLY A 4 3.81 8.95 -3.85
C GLY A 4 4.24 9.78 -5.05
N GLU A 5 5.52 9.74 -5.41
CA GLU A 5 6.00 10.36 -6.66
C GLU A 5 5.38 9.69 -7.88
N ALA A 6 5.32 8.36 -7.91
CA ALA A 6 4.69 7.59 -8.99
C ALA A 6 3.19 7.87 -9.11
N TYR A 7 2.50 8.04 -7.98
CA TYR A 7 1.08 8.40 -7.93
C TYR A 7 0.83 9.84 -8.44
N LYS A 8 1.67 10.80 -8.07
CA LYS A 8 1.57 12.20 -8.56
C LYS A 8 1.66 12.29 -10.09
N VAL A 9 2.52 11.49 -10.71
CA VAL A 9 2.66 11.43 -12.18
C VAL A 9 1.77 10.36 -12.84
N LYS A 10 0.79 9.82 -12.11
CA LYS A 10 -0.20 8.84 -12.59
C LYS A 10 0.40 7.55 -13.17
N LEU A 11 1.58 7.16 -12.68
CA LEU A 11 2.14 5.82 -12.92
C LEU A 11 1.51 4.77 -11.99
N VAL A 12 1.14 5.19 -10.79
CA VAL A 12 0.17 4.47 -9.95
C VAL A 12 -1.15 5.22 -10.08
N THR A 13 -2.17 4.57 -10.64
CA THR A 13 -3.51 5.16 -10.76
C THR A 13 -4.27 5.02 -9.45
N ASP A 14 -5.30 5.84 -9.28
CA ASP A 14 -6.25 5.74 -8.16
C ASP A 14 -6.87 4.33 -8.09
N ASP A 15 -7.34 3.82 -9.23
CA ASP A 15 -7.96 2.49 -9.31
C ASP A 15 -6.97 1.36 -8.97
N ALA A 16 -5.72 1.45 -9.46
CA ALA A 16 -4.71 0.43 -9.18
C ALA A 16 -4.33 0.43 -7.70
N LEU A 17 -4.18 1.62 -7.10
CA LEU A 17 -3.90 1.77 -5.68
C LEU A 17 -5.05 1.22 -4.83
N ASP A 18 -6.29 1.58 -5.17
CA ASP A 18 -7.49 1.16 -4.44
C ASP A 18 -7.74 -0.35 -4.56
N ALA A 19 -7.52 -0.94 -5.74
CA ALA A 19 -7.60 -2.38 -5.96
C ALA A 19 -6.55 -3.12 -5.13
N ALA A 20 -5.29 -2.64 -5.14
CA ALA A 20 -4.21 -3.24 -4.38
C ALA A 20 -4.45 -3.19 -2.86
N ILE A 21 -4.90 -2.04 -2.33
CA ILE A 21 -5.25 -1.91 -0.91
C ILE A 21 -6.39 -2.88 -0.55
N SER A 22 -7.42 -2.97 -1.40
CA SER A 22 -8.56 -3.85 -1.13
C SER A 22 -8.17 -5.33 -1.17
N ALA A 23 -7.32 -5.73 -2.13
CA ALA A 23 -6.80 -7.08 -2.22
C ALA A 23 -5.96 -7.46 -0.99
N PHE A 24 -5.05 -6.56 -0.56
CA PHE A 24 -4.23 -6.78 0.63
C PHE A 24 -5.07 -6.90 1.90
N LEU A 25 -6.07 -6.01 2.10
CA LEU A 25 -6.94 -6.09 3.28
C LEU A 25 -7.87 -7.30 3.28
N THR A 26 -8.19 -7.86 2.11
CA THR A 26 -8.99 -9.09 2.00
C THR A 26 -8.19 -10.31 2.42
N ASP A 27 -6.92 -10.38 2.02
CA ASP A 27 -6.03 -11.48 2.37
C ASP A 27 -4.56 -11.02 2.38
N PRO A 28 -4.04 -10.57 3.54
CA PRO A 28 -2.67 -10.08 3.67
C PRO A 28 -1.60 -11.16 3.42
N SER A 29 -1.98 -12.44 3.40
CA SER A 29 -1.06 -13.54 3.14
C SER A 29 -0.74 -13.73 1.65
N LYS A 30 -1.55 -13.14 0.77
CA LYS A 30 -1.33 -13.20 -0.68
C LYS A 30 -0.45 -12.05 -1.15
N PRO A 31 0.50 -12.29 -2.06
CA PRO A 31 1.31 -11.21 -2.62
C PRO A 31 0.42 -10.24 -3.41
N VAL A 32 0.60 -8.95 -3.16
CA VAL A 32 -0.05 -7.87 -3.89
C VAL A 32 1.01 -6.89 -4.36
N MET A 33 1.14 -6.77 -5.68
CA MET A 33 2.12 -5.91 -6.33
C MET A 33 1.42 -4.78 -7.08
N ILE A 34 1.98 -3.57 -6.99
CA ILE A 34 1.60 -2.44 -7.83
C ILE A 34 2.71 -2.22 -8.84
N GLU A 35 2.42 -2.43 -10.12
CA GLU A 35 3.37 -2.22 -11.21
C GLU A 35 3.56 -0.73 -11.52
N VAL A 36 4.82 -0.32 -11.64
CA VAL A 36 5.23 1.07 -11.91
C VAL A 36 6.30 1.08 -13.00
N ARG A 37 5.89 1.06 -14.27
CA ARG A 37 6.75 1.06 -15.47
C ARG A 37 7.88 0.01 -15.46
N LYS A 38 9.01 0.32 -14.81
CA LYS A 38 10.22 -0.50 -14.75
C LYS A 38 10.45 -1.13 -13.36
N GLY A 39 9.53 -0.95 -12.44
CA GLY A 39 9.61 -1.43 -11.07
C GLY A 39 8.24 -1.75 -10.52
N SER A 40 8.20 -2.16 -9.26
CA SER A 40 6.95 -2.49 -8.58
C SER A 40 7.02 -2.15 -7.10
N ILE A 41 5.85 -2.09 -6.46
CA ILE A 41 5.71 -1.92 -5.01
C ILE A 41 5.02 -3.16 -4.47
N ASP A 42 5.69 -3.90 -3.59
CA ASP A 42 5.08 -4.95 -2.77
C ASP A 42 4.33 -4.29 -1.61
N VAL A 43 3.00 -4.47 -1.56
CA VAL A 43 2.14 -3.84 -0.56
C VAL A 43 2.43 -4.38 0.84
N ALA A 44 2.69 -5.69 0.98
CA ALA A 44 3.00 -6.28 2.28
C ALA A 44 4.35 -5.81 2.78
N ALA A 45 5.37 -5.78 1.91
CA ALA A 45 6.69 -5.25 2.27
C ALA A 45 6.62 -3.76 2.64
N ALA A 46 5.86 -2.95 1.89
CA ALA A 46 5.64 -1.54 2.20
C ALA A 46 5.03 -1.34 3.60
N VAL A 47 4.00 -2.14 3.94
CA VAL A 47 3.35 -2.11 5.26
C VAL A 47 4.33 -2.50 6.37
N LEU A 48 5.11 -3.58 6.17
CA LEU A 48 6.07 -4.05 7.17
C LEU A 48 7.21 -3.07 7.43
N VAL A 49 7.65 -2.34 6.40
CA VAL A 49 8.70 -1.31 6.53
C VAL A 49 8.17 -0.04 7.21
N HIS A 50 6.87 0.27 7.07
CA HIS A 50 6.27 1.46 7.69
C HIS A 50 5.59 1.13 9.03
N GLN A 51 6.36 1.19 10.12
CA GLN A 51 5.94 0.78 11.47
C GLN A 51 4.55 1.27 11.89
N TRP A 52 4.25 2.56 11.71
CA TRP A 52 2.94 3.09 12.06
C TRP A 52 1.80 2.39 11.30
N SER A 53 1.99 2.06 10.03
CA SER A 53 0.96 1.36 9.25
C SER A 53 0.76 -0.07 9.72
N ALA A 54 1.84 -0.76 10.11
CA ALA A 54 1.75 -2.10 10.68
C ALA A 54 1.01 -2.07 12.04
N ASP A 55 1.35 -1.11 12.91
CA ASP A 55 0.72 -0.95 14.22
C ASP A 55 -0.79 -0.65 14.07
N GLU A 56 -1.16 0.22 13.14
CA GLU A 56 -2.55 0.56 12.83
C GLU A 56 -3.38 -0.62 12.33
N LEU A 57 -2.75 -1.57 11.61
CA LEU A 57 -3.42 -2.80 11.16
C LEU A 57 -3.55 -3.85 12.27
N ALA A 58 -2.73 -3.76 13.32
CA ALA A 58 -2.80 -4.63 14.49
C ALA A 58 -3.87 -4.19 15.51
N VAL A 59 -4.40 -2.97 15.39
CA VAL A 59 -5.50 -2.49 16.26
C VAL A 59 -6.79 -3.25 15.94
N GLU A 60 -7.28 -4.01 16.91
CA GLU A 60 -8.47 -4.87 16.78
C GLU A 60 -9.69 -4.10 16.26
N ASP A 61 -9.98 -2.95 16.88
CA ASP A 61 -11.13 -2.09 16.56
C ASP A 61 -10.85 -1.02 15.49
N ALA A 62 -9.77 -1.15 14.71
CA ALA A 62 -9.50 -0.21 13.63
C ALA A 62 -10.64 -0.25 12.59
N THR A 63 -11.25 0.91 12.35
CA THR A 63 -12.31 1.04 11.34
C THR A 63 -11.79 0.68 9.94
N PRO A 64 -12.67 0.24 9.01
CA PRO A 64 -12.26 -0.08 7.64
C PRO A 64 -11.51 1.08 6.95
N ALA A 65 -11.96 2.32 7.17
CA ALA A 65 -11.30 3.51 6.64
C ALA A 65 -9.90 3.72 7.23
N ARG A 66 -9.73 3.46 8.53
CA ARG A 66 -8.44 3.56 9.23
C ARG A 66 -7.43 2.55 8.67
N ARG A 67 -7.85 1.28 8.54
CA ARG A 67 -7.03 0.21 7.92
C ARG A 67 -6.64 0.55 6.48
N ARG A 68 -7.58 1.05 5.68
CA ARG A 68 -7.32 1.48 4.30
C ARG A 68 -6.27 2.59 4.23
N ASN A 69 -6.39 3.60 5.11
CA ASN A 69 -5.46 4.72 5.16
C ASN A 69 -4.07 4.28 5.63
N ALA A 70 -3.96 3.34 6.57
CA ALA A 70 -2.68 2.76 6.98
C ALA A 70 -1.93 2.12 5.80
N VAL A 71 -2.61 1.27 5.03
CA VAL A 71 -2.02 0.63 3.83
C VAL A 71 -1.67 1.67 2.77
N LYS A 72 -2.58 2.62 2.49
CA LYS A 72 -2.34 3.70 1.52
C LYS A 72 -1.08 4.50 1.87
N THR A 73 -0.93 4.89 3.13
CA THR A 73 0.25 5.64 3.59
C THR A 73 1.53 4.85 3.37
N ALA A 74 1.55 3.56 3.73
CA ALA A 74 2.72 2.71 3.53
C ALA A 74 3.11 2.62 2.04
N VAL A 75 2.16 2.37 1.15
CA VAL A 75 2.39 2.28 -0.29
C VAL A 75 2.91 3.59 -0.88
N LEU A 76 2.34 4.73 -0.47
CA LEU A 76 2.76 6.04 -0.97
C LEU A 76 4.16 6.45 -0.47
N LEU A 77 4.60 5.94 0.68
CA LEU A 77 5.94 6.21 1.21
C LEU A 77 6.99 5.18 0.78
N ALA A 78 6.58 4.01 0.29
CA ALA A 78 7.48 2.98 -0.19
C ALA A 78 8.29 3.44 -1.40
N THR A 79 9.53 2.96 -1.51
CA THR A 79 10.32 3.10 -2.73
C THR A 79 9.84 2.10 -3.77
N VAL A 80 9.73 2.54 -5.03
CA VAL A 80 9.55 1.63 -6.17
C VAL A 80 10.84 0.83 -6.34
N GLY A 81 10.71 -0.50 -6.35
CA GLY A 81 11.82 -1.44 -6.55
C GLY A 81 12.39 -1.45 -7.96
#